data_AF-A0A9P7X5Y3-F1
#
_entry.id   AF-A0A9P7X5Y3-F1
#
_cell.length_a   1.000
_cell.length_b   1.000
_cell.length_c   1.000
_cell.angle_alpha   90.00
_cell.angle_beta   90.00
_cell.angle_gamma   90.00
#
_symmetry.space_group_name_H-M   'P 1'
#
loop_
_entity.id
_entity.type
_entity.pdbx_description
1 polymer ?
#
loop_
_entity_poly.entity_id
_entity_poly.type
_entity_poly.pdbx_seq_one_letter_code
_entity_poly.pdbx_strand_id
1 'polypeptide(L)'
;MASRIAAKSLRTSLLRSLAGAAIPRVAIIQSRGLADKPPPAERANALIDSIPGSSLVSKTGTVVLGTGLTAAAISSELYVVNEETVVLVGFLVLITYLGRTISAPYAEWAQGQVDKIRDVLNSARSEHTKTVASRIDSVKEMQDVVGLTKNLFALSKETAQLEASSFVLKQELAVKTEVKQMLDSWVRYEQQAKEEEQAQLTKSVIDKVMKSLTDEKNQKQILLDAVAEVEQLVKNKAI
;
A
#
# COMPACT_ATOMS: atom_id res chain seq x y z
N MET A 1 21.57 40.33 22.50
CA MET A 1 22.78 39.50 22.32
C MET A 1 22.87 39.16 20.84
N ALA A 2 23.60 39.98 20.07
CA ALA A 2 24.98 39.74 19.66
C ALA A 2 25.08 38.70 18.52
N SER A 3 25.06 39.27 17.32
CA SER A 3 25.46 38.75 16.01
C SER A 3 26.75 37.91 16.04
N ARG A 4 26.78 36.78 15.31
CA ARG A 4 27.98 36.25 14.61
C ARG A 4 27.58 35.32 13.45
N ILE A 5 27.41 35.89 12.24
CA ILE A 5 27.49 35.14 10.98
C ILE A 5 28.95 35.24 10.54
N ALA A 6 29.66 34.12 10.55
CA ALA A 6 31.05 34.04 10.15
C ALA A 6 31.17 33.93 8.63
N ALA A 7 31.55 35.03 7.98
CA ALA A 7 32.12 35.03 6.65
C ALA A 7 33.55 34.46 6.73
N LYS A 8 33.86 33.43 5.94
CA LYS A 8 35.25 33.02 5.68
C LYS A 8 35.57 33.25 4.22
N SER A 9 36.42 34.25 4.02
CA SER A 9 37.10 34.61 2.80
C SER A 9 38.16 33.57 2.43
N LEU A 10 38.27 33.26 1.14
CA LEU A 10 39.42 32.58 0.56
C LEU A 10 40.12 33.59 -0.36
N ARG A 11 41.25 34.08 0.11
CA ARG A 11 42.20 34.89 -0.68
C ARG A 11 43.20 33.94 -1.34
N THR A 12 43.17 33.95 -2.67
CA THR A 12 44.30 34.04 -3.62
C THR A 12 45.73 33.78 -3.12
N SER A 13 46.42 32.84 -3.77
CA SER A 13 47.84 32.96 -4.08
C SER A 13 48.05 32.98 -5.59
N LEU A 14 48.56 34.11 -6.07
CA LEU A 14 49.09 34.32 -7.41
C LEU A 14 50.50 33.75 -7.44
N LEU A 15 50.79 32.84 -8.38
CA LEU A 15 52.15 32.63 -8.86
C LEU A 15 52.17 32.93 -10.35
N ARG A 16 52.74 34.09 -10.64
CA ARG A 16 53.12 34.54 -11.97
C ARG A 16 54.52 34.01 -12.25
N SER A 17 54.69 33.21 -13.30
CA SER A 17 55.98 33.06 -13.98
C SER A 17 55.86 33.66 -15.39
N LEU A 18 56.92 34.34 -15.79
CA LEU A 18 56.99 35.19 -16.96
C LEU A 18 57.52 34.42 -18.18
N ALA A 19 56.87 34.67 -19.31
CA ALA A 19 57.44 34.89 -20.64
C ALA A 19 58.36 33.82 -21.27
N GLY A 20 57.78 33.07 -22.20
CA GLY A 20 58.44 32.63 -23.43
C GLY A 20 57.55 32.98 -24.61
N ALA A 21 57.91 34.01 -25.37
CA ALA A 21 57.17 34.47 -26.54
C ALA A 21 57.21 33.39 -27.64
N ALA A 22 56.03 32.91 -28.05
CA ALA A 22 55.87 32.11 -29.27
C ALA A 22 54.75 32.74 -30.11
N ILE A 23 55.12 33.10 -31.33
CA ILE A 23 54.35 33.76 -32.39
C ILE A 23 53.01 33.04 -32.62
N PRO A 24 51.88 33.75 -32.84
CA PRO A 24 50.64 33.08 -33.25
C PRO A 24 50.83 32.54 -34.67
N ARG A 25 51.08 31.24 -34.76
CA ARG A 25 51.05 30.52 -36.02
C ARG A 25 49.61 30.60 -36.52
N VAL A 26 49.40 31.35 -37.60
CA VAL A 26 48.19 31.28 -38.44
C VAL A 26 47.83 29.80 -38.59
N ALA A 27 46.66 29.42 -38.09
CA ALA A 27 46.12 28.08 -38.31
C ALA A 27 45.80 27.98 -39.80
N ILE A 28 46.76 27.46 -40.55
CA ILE A 28 46.54 26.97 -41.90
C ILE A 28 45.46 25.90 -41.77
N ILE A 29 44.30 26.14 -42.37
CA ILE A 29 43.26 25.15 -42.64
C ILE A 29 43.87 24.13 -43.60
N GLN A 30 44.64 23.17 -43.09
CA GLN A 30 45.01 21.93 -43.79
C GLN A 30 45.32 20.84 -42.76
N SER A 31 44.27 20.23 -42.20
CA SER A 31 44.33 18.84 -41.77
C SER A 31 43.32 18.03 -42.59
N ARG A 32 43.73 17.68 -43.81
CA ARG A 32 43.22 16.46 -44.44
C ARG A 32 43.56 15.33 -43.48
N GLY A 33 42.56 14.85 -42.75
CA GLY A 33 42.73 13.72 -41.85
C GLY A 33 43.34 12.54 -42.62
N LEU A 34 44.46 12.03 -42.10
CA LEU A 34 44.83 10.63 -42.30
C LEU A 34 43.78 9.78 -41.58
N ALA A 35 42.61 9.65 -42.19
CA ALA A 35 41.71 8.54 -41.91
C ALA A 35 42.38 7.32 -42.53
N ASP A 36 42.60 6.28 -41.73
CA ASP A 36 42.93 4.95 -42.23
C ASP A 36 41.87 4.60 -43.28
N LYS A 37 42.28 4.60 -44.55
CA LYS A 37 41.37 4.38 -45.65
C LYS A 37 41.16 2.87 -45.68
N PRO A 38 39.94 2.32 -45.41
CA PRO A 38 39.72 0.89 -45.53
C PRO A 38 40.25 0.40 -46.87
N PRO A 39 40.82 -0.82 -46.93
CA PRO A 39 41.44 -1.35 -48.12
C PRO A 39 40.48 -1.20 -49.31
N PRO A 40 41.00 -0.89 -50.51
CA PRO A 40 40.19 -0.53 -51.66
C PRO A 40 39.08 -1.55 -51.99
N ALA A 41 39.31 -2.83 -51.67
CA ALA A 41 38.32 -3.89 -51.78
C ALA A 41 37.08 -3.68 -50.89
N GLU A 42 37.26 -3.28 -49.63
CA GLU A 42 36.14 -3.07 -48.69
C GLU A 42 35.30 -1.85 -49.06
N ARG A 43 35.93 -0.81 -49.59
CA ARG A 43 35.22 0.39 -50.10
C ARG A 43 34.40 0.07 -51.35
N ALA A 44 34.97 -0.72 -52.25
CA ALA A 44 34.25 -1.16 -53.45
C ALA A 44 33.03 -2.01 -53.06
N ASN A 45 33.17 -2.90 -52.07
CA ASN A 45 32.05 -3.68 -51.56
C ASN A 45 30.96 -2.79 -50.93
N ALA A 46 31.33 -1.82 -50.10
CA ALA A 46 30.36 -0.87 -49.52
C ALA A 46 29.58 -0.06 -50.58
N LEU A 47 30.26 0.31 -51.68
CA LEU A 47 29.60 0.99 -52.81
C LEU A 47 28.64 0.06 -53.54
N ILE A 48 29.04 -1.18 -53.82
CA ILE A 48 28.19 -2.21 -54.43
C ILE A 48 26.97 -2.52 -53.55
N ASP A 49 27.14 -2.51 -52.23
CA ASP A 49 26.07 -2.79 -51.27
C ASP A 49 25.04 -1.67 -51.21
N SER A 50 25.46 -0.41 -51.37
CA SER A 50 24.56 0.75 -51.40
C SER A 50 23.63 0.84 -52.62
N ILE A 51 23.90 0.06 -53.67
CA ILE A 51 23.12 0.04 -54.91
C ILE A 51 21.88 -0.85 -54.73
N PRO A 52 20.68 -0.39 -55.13
CA PRO A 52 19.47 -1.18 -55.04
C PRO A 52 19.58 -2.47 -55.87
N GLY A 53 19.32 -3.62 -55.24
CA GLY A 53 19.36 -4.93 -55.89
C GLY A 53 19.62 -6.05 -54.88
N SER A 54 18.90 -7.16 -55.01
CA SER A 54 18.97 -8.29 -54.07
C SER A 54 20.04 -9.33 -54.42
N SER A 55 20.63 -9.30 -55.62
CA SER A 55 21.66 -10.25 -56.07
C SER A 55 22.91 -9.55 -56.59
N LEU A 56 24.07 -10.22 -56.44
CA LEU A 56 25.37 -9.71 -56.93
C LEU A 56 25.35 -9.46 -58.45
N VAL A 57 24.65 -10.33 -59.20
CA VAL A 57 24.45 -10.21 -60.65
C VAL A 57 23.57 -8.99 -60.97
N SER A 58 22.54 -8.71 -60.18
CA SER A 58 21.72 -7.51 -60.36
C SER A 58 22.50 -6.24 -60.05
N LYS A 59 23.31 -6.22 -58.98
CA LYS A 59 24.12 -5.06 -58.60
C LYS A 59 25.18 -4.75 -59.67
N THR A 60 25.94 -5.76 -60.08
CA THR A 60 26.93 -5.63 -61.16
C THR A 60 26.26 -5.28 -62.50
N GLY A 61 25.12 -5.90 -62.80
CA GLY A 61 24.29 -5.58 -63.95
C GLY A 61 23.85 -4.12 -63.98
N THR A 62 23.36 -3.56 -62.86
CA THR A 62 22.95 -2.14 -62.81
C THR A 62 24.12 -1.18 -63.00
N VAL A 63 25.30 -1.48 -62.46
CA VAL A 63 26.48 -0.64 -62.64
C VAL A 63 26.94 -0.68 -64.09
N VAL A 64 27.07 -1.87 -64.68
CA VAL A 64 27.53 -2.06 -66.06
C VAL A 64 26.52 -1.51 -67.06
N LEU A 65 25.22 -1.68 -66.82
CA LEU A 65 24.18 -1.08 -67.65
C LEU A 65 24.18 0.44 -67.51
N GLY A 66 24.30 0.97 -66.28
CA GLY A 66 24.36 2.41 -66.04
C GLY A 66 25.55 3.07 -66.74
N THR A 67 26.76 2.52 -66.58
CA THR A 67 27.96 3.04 -67.25
C THR A 67 27.97 2.78 -68.76
N GLY A 68 27.42 1.64 -69.21
CA GLY A 68 27.29 1.31 -70.62
C GLY A 68 26.32 2.25 -71.34
N LEU A 69 25.16 2.55 -70.73
CA LEU A 69 24.18 3.49 -71.30
C LEU A 69 24.72 4.92 -71.31
N THR A 70 25.42 5.37 -70.27
CA THR A 70 26.01 6.72 -70.27
C THR A 70 27.13 6.84 -71.31
N ALA A 71 28.01 5.83 -71.41
CA ALA A 71 29.04 5.79 -72.44
C ALA A 71 28.45 5.76 -73.85
N ALA A 72 27.40 4.96 -74.07
CA ALA A 72 26.70 4.91 -75.35
C ALA A 72 26.00 6.23 -75.68
N ALA A 73 25.36 6.89 -74.70
CA ALA A 73 24.70 8.18 -74.91
C ALA A 73 25.69 9.31 -75.25
N ILE A 74 26.89 9.30 -74.67
CA ILE A 74 27.97 10.22 -75.02
C ILE A 74 28.53 9.87 -76.40
N SER A 75 28.80 8.58 -76.65
CA SER A 75 29.41 8.11 -77.90
C SER A 75 28.50 8.30 -79.12
N SER A 76 27.18 8.29 -78.94
CA SER A 76 26.19 8.49 -80.00
C SER A 76 25.71 9.95 -80.11
N GLU A 77 26.31 10.87 -79.36
CA GLU A 77 25.90 12.29 -79.24
C GLU A 77 24.43 12.48 -78.82
N LEU A 78 23.78 11.43 -78.30
CA LEU A 78 22.43 11.50 -77.75
C LEU A 78 22.37 12.47 -76.56
N TYR A 79 23.49 12.63 -75.85
CA TYR A 79 23.70 13.67 -74.84
C TYR A 79 24.84 14.60 -75.25
N VAL A 80 24.49 15.84 -75.59
CA VAL A 80 25.45 16.91 -75.95
C VAL A 80 25.73 17.78 -74.74
N VAL A 81 27.01 17.94 -74.40
CA VAL A 81 27.43 18.81 -73.29
C VAL A 81 27.29 20.28 -73.70
N ASN A 82 26.25 20.94 -73.21
CA ASN A 82 25.99 22.36 -73.39
C ASN A 82 26.09 23.14 -72.06
N GLU A 83 25.96 24.46 -72.09
CA GLU A 83 25.94 25.34 -70.91
C GLU A 83 24.90 24.93 -69.84
N GLU A 84 23.76 24.38 -70.27
CA GLU A 84 22.71 23.87 -69.37
C GLU A 84 23.18 22.68 -68.52
N THR A 85 24.22 21.96 -68.93
CA THR A 85 24.76 20.83 -68.15
C THR A 85 25.43 21.30 -66.86
N VAL A 86 26.04 22.50 -66.85
CA VAL A 86 26.59 23.11 -65.64
C VAL A 86 25.48 23.50 -64.68
N VAL A 87 24.37 24.04 -65.21
CA VAL A 87 23.17 24.35 -64.42
C VAL A 87 22.56 23.07 -63.84
N LEU A 88 22.46 22.00 -64.62
CA LEU A 88 21.95 20.69 -64.18
C LEU A 88 22.80 20.11 -63.04
N VAL A 89 24.14 20.13 -63.18
CA VAL A 89 25.04 19.64 -62.13
C VAL A 89 24.91 20.49 -60.86
N GLY A 90 24.85 21.82 -60.98
CA GLY A 90 24.63 22.72 -59.85
C GLY A 90 23.29 22.46 -59.13
N PHE A 91 22.23 22.23 -59.90
CA PHE A 91 20.91 21.88 -59.36
C PHE A 91 20.90 20.53 -58.64
N LEU A 92 21.58 19.52 -59.18
CA LEU A 92 21.72 18.21 -58.52
C LEU A 92 22.47 18.31 -57.20
N VAL A 93 23.56 19.09 -57.15
CA VAL A 93 24.29 19.32 -55.90
C VAL A 93 23.40 20.03 -54.87
N LEU A 94 22.64 21.04 -55.30
CA LEU A 94 21.71 21.76 -54.43
C LEU A 94 20.62 20.83 -53.89
N ILE A 95 19.92 20.07 -54.73
CA ILE A 95 18.89 19.12 -54.28
C ILE A 95 19.48 18.09 -53.34
N THR A 96 20.65 17.54 -53.65
CA THR A 96 21.27 16.50 -52.83
C THR A 96 21.64 17.05 -51.45
N TYR A 97 22.16 18.28 -51.40
CA TYR A 97 22.46 18.97 -50.15
C TYR A 97 21.18 19.25 -49.36
N LEU A 98 20.17 19.84 -50.01
CA LEU A 98 18.90 20.22 -49.38
C LEU A 98 18.12 18.99 -48.88
N GLY A 99 18.10 17.92 -49.66
CA GLY A 99 17.49 16.65 -49.28
C GLY A 99 18.16 16.04 -48.04
N ARG A 100 19.50 16.09 -47.96
CA ARG A 100 20.21 15.64 -46.75
C ARG A 100 19.91 16.51 -45.54
N THR A 101 19.83 17.83 -45.69
CA THR A 101 19.58 18.74 -44.57
C THR A 101 18.13 18.70 -44.07
N ILE A 102 17.14 18.58 -44.95
CA ILE A 102 15.72 18.65 -44.59
C ILE A 102 15.12 17.28 -44.23
N SER A 103 15.70 16.18 -44.73
CA SER A 103 15.14 14.83 -44.50
C SER A 103 14.96 14.48 -43.02
N ALA A 104 15.99 14.70 -42.19
CA ALA A 104 15.94 14.39 -40.76
C ALA A 104 14.88 15.21 -39.99
N PRO A 105 14.86 16.56 -40.04
CA PRO A 105 13.85 17.33 -39.30
C PRO A 105 12.42 17.10 -39.84
N TYR A 106 12.26 16.84 -41.14
CA TYR A 106 10.95 16.51 -41.68
C TYR A 106 10.46 15.14 -41.21
N ALA A 107 11.34 14.13 -41.16
CA ALA A 107 11.01 12.81 -40.64
C ALA A 107 10.61 12.87 -39.16
N GLU A 108 11.34 13.62 -38.34
CA GLU A 108 11.01 13.83 -36.92
C GLU A 108 9.67 14.54 -36.76
N TRP A 109 9.41 15.59 -37.54
CA TRP A 109 8.13 16.31 -37.53
C TRP A 109 6.96 15.39 -37.94
N ALA A 110 7.13 14.61 -39.01
CA ALA A 110 6.12 13.68 -39.49
C ALA A 110 5.84 12.59 -38.45
N GLN A 111 6.89 12.04 -37.84
CA GLN A 111 6.76 11.03 -36.78
C GLN A 111 6.06 11.62 -35.55
N GLY A 112 6.43 12.82 -35.11
CA GLY A 112 5.78 13.50 -33.98
C GLY A 112 4.29 13.77 -34.20
N GLN A 113 3.87 14.11 -35.43
CA GLN A 113 2.46 14.29 -35.76
C GLN A 113 1.70 12.96 -35.72
N VAL A 114 2.31 11.88 -36.23
CA VAL A 114 1.73 10.54 -36.19
C VAL A 114 1.60 10.05 -34.74
N ASP A 115 2.62 10.25 -33.92
CA ASP A 115 2.62 9.83 -32.52
C ASP A 115 1.60 10.62 -31.69
N LYS A 116 1.47 11.93 -31.92
CA LYS A 116 0.40 12.74 -31.30
C LYS A 116 -0.99 12.19 -31.60
N ILE A 117 -1.26 11.81 -32.84
CA ILE A 117 -2.56 11.24 -33.24
C ILE A 117 -2.77 9.87 -32.56
N ARG A 118 -1.73 9.04 -32.51
CA ARG A 118 -1.78 7.74 -31.85
C ARG A 118 -2.03 7.87 -30.35
N ASP A 119 -1.33 8.78 -29.68
CA ASP A 119 -1.45 9.01 -28.25
C ASP A 119 -2.84 9.53 -27.88
N VAL A 120 -3.40 10.47 -28.64
CA VAL A 120 -4.77 10.95 -28.41
C VAL A 120 -5.78 9.80 -28.58
N LEU A 121 -5.63 8.98 -29.61
CA LEU A 121 -6.54 7.86 -29.85
C LEU A 121 -6.44 6.78 -28.77
N ASN A 122 -5.22 6.43 -28.35
CA ASN A 122 -4.98 5.44 -27.31
C ASN A 122 -5.44 5.95 -25.93
N SER A 123 -5.17 7.22 -25.62
CA SER A 123 -5.65 7.87 -24.40
C SER A 123 -7.17 7.89 -24.34
N ALA A 124 -7.85 8.31 -25.41
CA ALA A 124 -9.31 8.34 -25.47
C ALA A 124 -9.93 6.94 -25.31
N ARG A 125 -9.32 5.89 -25.89
CA ARG A 125 -9.76 4.50 -25.69
C ARG A 125 -9.58 4.04 -24.24
N SER A 126 -8.43 4.35 -23.64
CA SER A 126 -8.13 4.00 -22.25
C SER A 126 -9.08 4.72 -21.28
N GLU A 127 -9.26 6.02 -21.47
CA GLU A 127 -10.18 6.85 -20.67
C GLU A 127 -11.62 6.35 -20.79
N HIS A 128 -12.11 6.11 -22.01
CA HIS A 128 -13.45 5.57 -22.21
C HIS A 128 -13.63 4.21 -21.53
N THR A 129 -12.65 3.32 -21.65
CA THR A 129 -12.69 2.01 -20.98
C THR A 129 -12.74 2.16 -19.46
N LYS A 130 -11.95 3.08 -18.91
CA LYS A 130 -11.94 3.39 -17.47
C LYS A 130 -13.26 3.98 -17.00
N THR A 131 -13.85 4.92 -17.76
CA THR A 131 -15.16 5.50 -17.44
C THR A 131 -16.26 4.44 -17.47
N VAL A 132 -16.24 3.55 -18.46
CA VAL A 132 -17.21 2.44 -18.53
C VAL A 132 -17.02 1.48 -17.35
N ALA A 133 -15.78 1.11 -17.00
CA ALA A 133 -15.50 0.28 -15.84
C ALA A 133 -16.00 0.93 -14.54
N SER A 134 -15.73 2.21 -14.31
CA SER A 134 -16.22 2.95 -13.14
C SER A 134 -17.75 3.01 -13.07
N ARG A 135 -18.44 3.14 -14.22
CA ARG A 135 -19.90 3.08 -14.27
C ARG A 135 -20.43 1.69 -13.93
N ILE A 136 -19.76 0.63 -14.41
CA ILE A 136 -20.12 -0.75 -14.07
C ILE A 136 -19.98 -0.98 -12.56
N ASP A 137 -18.90 -0.50 -11.94
CA ASP A 137 -18.69 -0.63 -10.49
C ASP A 137 -19.79 0.09 -9.70
N SER A 138 -20.16 1.31 -10.09
CA SER A 138 -21.26 2.05 -9.45
C SER A 138 -22.62 1.36 -9.61
N VAL A 139 -22.91 0.77 -10.78
CA VAL A 139 -24.16 0.01 -11.01
C VAL A 139 -24.15 -1.30 -10.21
N LYS A 140 -22.98 -1.93 -10.04
CA LYS A 140 -22.82 -3.15 -9.24
C LYS A 140 -23.15 -2.90 -7.76
N GLU A 141 -22.78 -1.76 -7.20
CA GLU A 141 -23.20 -1.37 -5.84
C GLU A 141 -24.73 -1.24 -5.74
N MET A 142 -25.39 -0.71 -6.77
CA MET A 142 -26.85 -0.59 -6.79
C MET A 142 -27.56 -1.95 -6.86
N GLN A 143 -26.92 -3.00 -7.41
CA GLN A 143 -27.49 -4.34 -7.46
C GLN A 143 -27.71 -4.94 -6.05
N ASP A 144 -26.86 -4.60 -5.08
CA ASP A 144 -26.92 -5.15 -3.72
C ASP A 144 -27.96 -4.47 -2.82
N VAL A 145 -28.49 -3.31 -3.23
CA VAL A 145 -29.47 -2.54 -2.44
C VAL A 145 -30.75 -3.34 -2.20
N VAL A 146 -31.15 -4.21 -3.15
CA VAL A 146 -32.33 -5.07 -2.98
C VAL A 146 -32.09 -6.12 -1.89
N GLY A 147 -30.89 -6.69 -1.81
CA GLY A 147 -30.49 -7.63 -0.76
C GLY A 147 -30.44 -6.95 0.60
N LEU A 148 -29.75 -5.81 0.68
CA LEU A 148 -29.65 -4.99 1.90
C LEU A 148 -31.02 -4.59 2.43
N THR A 149 -31.94 -4.17 1.56
CA THR A 149 -33.30 -3.77 1.95
C THR A 149 -34.08 -4.93 2.56
N LYS A 150 -34.02 -6.13 1.95
CA LYS A 150 -34.65 -7.34 2.52
C LYS A 150 -34.05 -7.69 3.88
N ASN A 151 -32.74 -7.57 4.02
CA ASN A 151 -32.04 -7.82 5.28
C ASN A 151 -32.44 -6.82 6.36
N LEU A 152 -32.62 -5.53 6.04
CA LEU A 152 -33.10 -4.53 7.00
C LEU A 152 -34.53 -4.81 7.49
N PHE A 153 -35.42 -5.26 6.61
CA PHE A 153 -36.77 -5.69 7.02
C PHE A 153 -36.74 -6.97 7.87
N ALA A 154 -35.89 -7.93 7.51
CA ALA A 154 -35.69 -9.15 8.30
C ALA A 154 -35.15 -8.82 9.71
N LEU A 155 -34.13 -7.95 9.79
CA LEU A 155 -33.55 -7.48 11.04
C LEU A 155 -34.59 -6.75 11.89
N SER A 156 -35.40 -5.86 11.30
CA SER A 156 -36.48 -5.19 12.02
C SER A 156 -37.49 -6.18 12.61
N LYS A 157 -37.86 -7.22 11.86
CA LYS A 157 -38.77 -8.27 12.32
C LYS A 157 -38.15 -9.12 13.44
N GLU A 158 -36.88 -9.48 13.31
CA GLU A 158 -36.13 -10.24 14.32
C GLU A 158 -36.00 -9.43 15.62
N THR A 159 -35.65 -8.15 15.53
CA THR A 159 -35.56 -7.25 16.69
C THR A 159 -36.89 -7.20 17.44
N ALA A 160 -38.02 -7.03 16.74
CA ALA A 160 -39.34 -7.01 17.38
C ALA A 160 -39.69 -8.34 18.08
N GLN A 161 -39.31 -9.48 17.48
CA GLN A 161 -39.50 -10.79 18.10
C GLN A 161 -38.61 -10.97 19.33
N LEU A 162 -37.35 -10.55 19.25
CA LEU A 162 -36.40 -10.63 20.34
C LEU A 162 -36.81 -9.74 21.52
N GLU A 163 -37.28 -8.52 21.24
CA GLU A 163 -37.81 -7.60 22.25
C GLU A 163 -39.04 -8.19 22.96
N ALA A 164 -39.98 -8.77 22.21
CA ALA A 164 -41.15 -9.42 22.79
C ALA A 164 -40.77 -10.60 23.69
N SER A 165 -39.86 -11.48 23.23
CA SER A 165 -39.40 -12.62 24.03
C SER A 165 -38.63 -12.18 25.29
N SER A 166 -37.78 -11.15 25.18
CA SER A 166 -37.08 -10.54 26.30
C SER A 166 -38.03 -9.93 27.32
N PHE A 167 -39.11 -9.29 26.86
CA PHE A 167 -40.13 -8.72 27.75
C PHE A 167 -40.86 -9.80 28.56
N VAL A 168 -41.29 -10.88 27.92
CA VAL A 168 -41.94 -12.02 28.60
C VAL A 168 -41.01 -12.65 29.63
N LEU A 169 -39.75 -12.92 29.26
CA LEU A 169 -38.76 -13.48 30.17
C LEU A 169 -38.48 -12.55 31.38
N LYS A 170 -38.43 -11.24 31.16
CA LYS A 170 -38.29 -10.26 32.25
C LYS A 170 -39.50 -10.29 33.19
N GLN A 171 -40.72 -10.39 32.65
CA GLN A 171 -41.92 -10.48 33.47
C GLN A 171 -41.94 -11.77 34.30
N GLU A 172 -41.58 -12.90 33.71
CA GLU A 172 -41.47 -14.17 34.46
C GLU A 172 -40.39 -14.10 35.55
N LEU A 173 -39.24 -13.49 35.26
CA LEU A 173 -38.16 -13.34 36.23
C LEU A 173 -38.58 -12.41 37.38
N ALA A 174 -39.28 -11.30 37.09
CA ALA A 174 -39.78 -10.40 38.10
C ALA A 174 -40.71 -11.13 39.07
N VAL A 175 -41.68 -11.89 38.56
CA VAL A 175 -42.60 -12.69 39.39
C VAL A 175 -41.83 -13.74 40.19
N LYS A 176 -40.89 -14.47 39.59
CA LYS A 176 -40.06 -15.47 40.30
C LYS A 176 -39.23 -14.82 41.42
N THR A 177 -38.73 -13.61 41.20
CA THR A 177 -37.93 -12.88 42.19
C THR A 177 -38.79 -12.40 43.35
N GLU A 178 -40.00 -11.89 43.09
CA GLU A 178 -40.95 -11.50 44.13
C GLU A 178 -41.37 -12.71 44.97
N VAL A 179 -41.71 -13.83 44.34
CA VAL A 179 -42.08 -15.07 45.05
C VAL A 179 -40.90 -15.59 45.89
N LYS A 180 -39.69 -15.55 45.35
CA LYS A 180 -38.48 -15.91 46.12
C LYS A 180 -38.29 -14.98 47.30
N GLN A 181 -38.41 -13.67 47.12
CA GLN A 181 -38.25 -12.69 48.20
C GLN A 181 -39.29 -12.88 49.29
N MET A 182 -40.53 -13.24 48.93
CA MET A 182 -41.53 -13.67 49.90
C MET A 182 -41.04 -14.93 50.62
N LEU A 183 -40.70 -16.01 49.92
CA LEU A 183 -40.27 -17.24 50.58
C LEU A 183 -39.05 -17.04 51.51
N ASP A 184 -38.06 -16.25 51.07
CA ASP A 184 -36.87 -15.91 51.87
C ASP A 184 -37.26 -15.10 53.13
N SER A 185 -38.27 -14.23 53.06
CA SER A 185 -38.75 -13.48 54.23
C SER A 185 -39.47 -14.38 55.23
N TRP A 186 -40.24 -15.36 54.75
CA TRP A 186 -40.87 -16.38 55.60
C TRP A 186 -39.84 -17.27 56.28
N VAL A 187 -38.82 -17.73 55.54
CA VAL A 187 -37.72 -18.52 56.13
C VAL A 187 -36.97 -17.70 57.18
N ARG A 188 -36.70 -16.42 56.92
CA ARG A 188 -36.07 -15.52 57.91
C ARG A 188 -36.94 -15.36 59.15
N TYR A 189 -38.25 -15.19 58.99
CA TYR A 189 -39.18 -15.10 60.13
C TYR A 189 -39.19 -16.40 60.94
N GLU A 190 -39.21 -17.56 60.29
CA GLU A 190 -39.16 -18.87 60.96
C GLU A 190 -37.85 -19.05 61.74
N GLN A 191 -36.71 -18.66 61.17
CA GLN A 191 -35.42 -18.71 61.85
C GLN A 191 -35.40 -17.78 63.07
N GLN A 192 -35.91 -16.55 62.93
CA GLN A 192 -36.02 -15.60 64.04
C GLN A 192 -36.92 -16.14 65.17
N ALA A 193 -38.09 -16.70 64.83
CA ALA A 193 -38.99 -17.30 65.81
C ALA A 193 -38.32 -18.48 66.55
N LYS A 194 -37.60 -19.37 65.84
CA LYS A 194 -36.84 -20.46 66.45
C LYS A 194 -35.73 -19.96 67.36
N GLU A 195 -35.00 -18.92 66.96
CA GLU A 195 -33.95 -18.30 67.79
C GLU A 195 -34.54 -17.64 69.05
N GLU A 196 -35.68 -16.96 68.94
CA GLU A 196 -36.40 -16.36 70.07
C GLU A 196 -36.93 -17.43 71.04
N GLU A 197 -37.53 -18.50 70.54
CA GLU A 197 -37.98 -19.64 71.34
C GLU A 197 -36.80 -20.30 72.07
N GLN A 198 -35.69 -20.54 71.37
CA GLN A 198 -34.49 -21.08 71.98
C GLN A 198 -33.94 -20.14 73.05
N ALA A 199 -33.86 -18.83 72.78
CA ALA A 199 -33.41 -17.85 73.76
C ALA A 199 -34.33 -17.80 75.00
N GLN A 200 -35.64 -17.88 74.83
CA GLN A 200 -36.61 -17.90 75.93
C GLN A 200 -36.53 -19.20 76.73
N LEU A 201 -36.37 -20.35 76.06
CA LEU A 201 -36.15 -21.65 76.72
C LEU A 201 -34.83 -21.64 77.49
N THR A 202 -33.73 -21.17 76.89
CA THR A 202 -32.43 -21.04 77.56
C THR A 202 -32.52 -20.13 78.78
N LYS A 203 -33.19 -18.97 78.68
CA LYS A 203 -33.41 -18.09 79.83
C LYS A 203 -34.23 -18.77 80.93
N SER A 204 -35.32 -19.44 80.58
CA SER A 204 -36.15 -20.17 81.55
C SER A 204 -35.38 -21.31 82.24
N VAL A 205 -34.55 -22.05 81.49
CA VAL A 205 -33.69 -23.10 82.03
C VAL A 205 -32.63 -22.51 82.95
N ILE A 206 -31.92 -21.45 82.54
CA ILE A 206 -30.94 -20.76 83.38
C ILE A 206 -31.59 -20.24 84.66
N ASP A 207 -32.75 -19.57 84.57
CA ASP A 207 -33.47 -19.06 85.74
C ASP A 207 -33.92 -20.19 86.69
N LYS A 208 -34.40 -21.32 86.16
CA LYS A 208 -34.77 -22.50 86.96
C LYS A 208 -33.54 -23.13 87.62
N VAL A 209 -32.42 -23.25 86.92
CA VAL A 209 -31.16 -23.77 87.47
C VAL A 209 -30.66 -22.85 88.58
N MET A 210 -30.59 -21.53 88.34
CA MET A 210 -30.20 -20.54 89.36
C MET A 210 -31.09 -20.60 90.60
N LYS A 211 -32.41 -20.72 90.45
CA LYS A 211 -33.34 -20.92 91.58
C LYS A 211 -33.09 -22.24 92.30
N SER A 212 -32.87 -23.34 91.58
CA SER A 212 -32.59 -24.65 92.17
C SER A 212 -31.25 -24.68 92.93
N LEU A 213 -30.29 -23.82 92.58
CA LEU A 213 -29.03 -23.63 93.31
C LEU A 213 -29.21 -22.79 94.59
N THR A 214 -30.26 -21.97 94.68
CA THR A 214 -30.60 -21.22 95.91
C THR A 214 -31.40 -22.04 96.94
N ASP A 215 -31.95 -23.18 96.55
CA ASP A 215 -32.70 -24.06 97.47
C ASP A 215 -31.76 -24.75 98.48
N GLU A 216 -32.03 -24.58 99.78
CA GLU A 216 -31.20 -25.12 100.87
C GLU A 216 -30.99 -26.65 100.78
N LYS A 217 -31.99 -27.38 100.28
CA LYS A 217 -31.91 -28.85 100.14
C LYS A 217 -30.86 -29.24 99.10
N ASN A 218 -30.83 -28.55 97.97
CA ASN A 218 -29.84 -28.81 96.92
C ASN A 218 -28.45 -28.30 97.32
N GLN A 219 -28.34 -27.16 98.02
CA GLN A 219 -27.05 -26.71 98.55
C GLN A 219 -26.46 -27.72 99.53
N LYS A 220 -27.27 -28.29 100.43
CA LYS A 220 -26.83 -29.35 101.34
C LYS A 220 -26.45 -30.62 100.58
N GLN A 221 -27.23 -31.02 99.56
CA GLN A 221 -26.91 -32.16 98.71
C GLN A 221 -25.58 -31.96 97.97
N ILE A 222 -25.36 -30.79 97.35
CA ILE A 222 -24.12 -30.44 96.64
C ILE A 222 -22.94 -30.39 97.62
N LEU A 223 -23.11 -29.86 98.83
CA LEU A 223 -22.06 -29.86 99.85
C LEU A 223 -21.73 -31.28 100.32
N LEU A 224 -22.74 -32.15 100.49
CA LEU A 224 -22.53 -33.55 100.84
C LEU A 224 -21.86 -34.32 99.70
N ASP A 225 -22.27 -34.09 98.46
CA ASP A 225 -21.68 -34.71 97.27
C ASP A 225 -20.24 -34.20 97.06
N ALA A 226 -19.97 -32.91 97.28
CA ALA A 226 -18.62 -32.35 97.24
C ALA A 226 -17.73 -32.88 98.38
N VAL A 227 -18.27 -33.04 99.59
CA VAL A 227 -17.55 -33.69 100.70
C VAL A 227 -17.31 -35.17 100.38
N ALA A 228 -18.27 -35.87 99.77
CA ALA A 228 -18.10 -37.25 99.34
C ALA A 228 -17.05 -37.36 98.21
N GLU A 229 -17.01 -36.42 97.27
CA GLU A 229 -16.01 -36.35 96.20
C GLU A 229 -14.63 -36.02 96.76
N VAL A 230 -14.53 -35.09 97.73
CA VAL A 230 -13.28 -34.81 98.46
C VAL A 230 -12.85 -36.01 99.31
N GLU A 231 -13.77 -36.70 100.00
CA GLU A 231 -13.48 -37.92 100.73
C GLU A 231 -13.04 -39.06 99.80
N GLN A 232 -13.59 -39.15 98.59
CA GLN A 232 -13.12 -40.08 97.57
C GLN A 232 -11.72 -39.69 97.06
N LEU A 233 -11.44 -38.40 96.82
CA LEU A 233 -10.11 -37.92 96.42
C LEU A 233 -9.06 -38.12 97.53
N VAL A 234 -9.44 -38.00 98.80
CA VAL A 234 -8.60 -38.27 99.98
C VAL A 234 -8.40 -39.77 100.20
N LYS A 235 -9.44 -40.60 100.03
CA LYS A 235 -9.33 -42.07 100.07
C LYS A 235 -8.49 -42.62 98.90
N ASN A 236 -8.55 -41.97 97.74
CA ASN A 236 -7.72 -42.27 96.57
C ASN A 236 -6.33 -41.61 96.62
N LYS A 237 -5.99 -40.89 97.70
CA LYS A 237 -4.66 -40.30 97.96
C LYS A 237 -4.14 -39.41 96.82
N ALA A 238 -4.95 -38.47 96.36
CA ALA A 238 -4.57 -37.45 95.38
C ALA A 238 -4.29 -36.06 96.00
N ILE A 239 -4.09 -36.00 97.33
CA ILE A 239 -3.22 -35.06 98.06
C ILE A 239 -2.54 -35.87 99.18
#